data_AF-A0A8I0H6M4-F1
#
_entry.id   AF-A0A8I0H6M4-F1
#
_cell.length_a   1.000
_cell.length_b   1.000
_cell.length_c   1.000
_cell.angle_alpha   90.00
_cell.angle_beta   90.00
_cell.angle_gamma   90.00
#
_symmetry.space_group_name_H-M   'P 1'
#
loop_
_entity.id
_entity.type
_entity.pdbx_description
1 polymer ?
#
loop_
_entity_poly.entity_id
_entity_poly.type
_entity_poly.pdbx_seq_one_letter_code
_entity_poly.pdbx_strand_id
1 'polypeptide(L)'
;DGLQKLSLRAPGVLRPVFAVMNPELTYTLPPFQTACGIADMMAHIMERYFTNTKDVEIGDRLCEGTLLAIIKEATTVMKEPENYGARAN
;
A
#
# COMPACT_ATOMS: atom_id res chain seq x y z
N ASP A 1 16.99 8.74 27.30
CA ASP A 1 17.13 8.25 25.92
C ASP A 1 16.42 6.92 25.77
N GLY A 2 15.23 6.93 25.18
CA GLY A 2 14.39 5.73 24.98
C GLY A 2 14.76 4.98 23.70
N LEU A 3 14.01 3.91 23.42
CA LEU A 3 14.15 3.17 22.17
C LEU A 3 13.81 4.06 20.97
N GLN A 4 14.63 3.96 19.92
CA GLN A 4 14.46 4.70 18.67
C GLN A 4 14.20 3.73 17.50
N LYS A 5 13.21 4.03 16.66
CA LYS A 5 12.95 3.31 15.41
C LYS A 5 13.77 3.97 14.28
N LEU A 6 14.85 3.33 13.87
CA LEU A 6 15.78 3.84 12.87
C LEU A 6 15.70 3.05 11.55
N SER A 7 15.96 3.72 10.43
CA SER A 7 16.01 3.09 9.10
C SER A 7 17.47 2.77 8.72
N LEU A 8 17.71 1.58 8.17
CA LEU A 8 19.05 1.12 7.76
C LEU A 8 19.53 1.69 6.41
N ARG A 9 18.61 2.06 5.51
CA ARG A 9 18.85 2.69 4.18
C ARG A 9 20.11 2.22 3.43
N ALA A 10 20.19 0.93 3.05
CA ALA A 10 21.32 0.37 2.29
C ALA A 10 20.90 -0.08 0.86
N PRO A 11 20.67 0.86 -0.09
CA PRO A 11 20.03 0.58 -1.37
C PRO A 11 20.84 -0.34 -2.31
N GLY A 12 22.16 -0.42 -2.14
CA GLY A 12 23.02 -1.28 -2.95
C GLY A 12 23.02 -2.76 -2.57
N VAL A 13 22.48 -3.12 -1.39
CA VAL A 13 22.52 -4.50 -0.86
C VAL A 13 21.17 -5.01 -0.36
N LEU A 14 20.21 -4.13 -0.03
CA LEU A 14 18.90 -4.53 0.53
C LEU A 14 17.74 -4.46 -0.47
N ARG A 15 17.97 -4.14 -1.74
CA ARG A 15 16.92 -4.18 -2.75
C ARG A 15 16.70 -5.64 -3.19
N PRO A 16 15.48 -6.20 -3.06
CA PRO A 16 15.20 -7.54 -3.58
C PRO A 16 15.43 -7.60 -5.09
N VAL A 17 15.99 -8.71 -5.58
CA VAL A 17 16.16 -8.96 -7.03
C VAL A 17 14.80 -9.21 -7.69
N PHE A 18 13.90 -9.87 -6.97
CA PHE A 18 12.51 -10.11 -7.37
C PHE A 18 11.62 -10.22 -6.12
N ALA A 19 10.31 -10.09 -6.32
CA ALA A 19 9.30 -10.34 -5.30
C ALA A 19 8.17 -11.16 -5.92
N VAL A 20 7.68 -12.16 -5.19
CA VAL A 20 6.49 -12.94 -5.58
C VAL A 20 5.31 -12.41 -4.77
N MET A 21 4.29 -11.92 -5.46
CA MET A 21 3.07 -11.39 -4.84
C MET A 21 1.89 -12.20 -5.39
N ASN A 22 1.40 -13.16 -4.59
CA ASN A 22 0.20 -13.94 -4.90
C ASN A 22 -0.96 -13.49 -3.99
N PRO A 23 -2.04 -12.91 -4.54
CA PRO A 23 -3.22 -12.49 -3.77
C PRO A 23 -3.83 -13.58 -2.89
N GLU A 24 -3.79 -14.85 -3.33
CA GLU A 24 -4.38 -15.98 -2.57
C GLU A 24 -3.69 -16.20 -1.23
N LEU A 25 -2.39 -15.88 -1.13
CA LEU A 25 -1.65 -15.97 0.13
C LEU A 25 -2.14 -14.97 1.18
N THR A 26 -2.99 -14.02 0.80
CA THR A 26 -3.56 -13.00 1.69
C THR A 26 -4.98 -13.32 2.16
N TYR A 27 -5.61 -14.38 1.64
CA TYR A 27 -6.99 -14.74 1.99
C TYR A 27 -7.18 -15.03 3.48
N THR A 28 -6.15 -15.57 4.12
CA THR A 28 -6.17 -15.95 5.55
C THR A 28 -5.88 -14.78 6.49
N LEU A 29 -5.67 -13.55 5.99
CA LEU A 29 -5.44 -12.39 6.85
C LEU A 29 -6.69 -12.05 7.67
N PRO A 30 -6.55 -11.80 8.99
CA PRO A 30 -7.65 -11.29 9.79
C PRO A 30 -8.17 -9.95 9.22
N PRO A 31 -9.48 -9.65 9.36
CA PRO A 31 -10.05 -8.39 8.88
C PRO A 31 -9.33 -7.15 9.40
N PHE A 32 -8.90 -7.17 10.67
CA PHE A 32 -8.14 -6.06 11.26
C PHE A 32 -6.81 -5.83 10.53
N GLN A 33 -6.07 -6.89 10.22
CA GLN A 33 -4.79 -6.76 9.52
C GLN A 33 -4.99 -6.31 8.06
N THR A 34 -6.06 -6.77 7.41
CA THR A 34 -6.44 -6.25 6.08
C THR A 34 -6.72 -4.74 6.14
N ALA A 35 -7.50 -4.28 7.14
CA ALA A 35 -7.79 -2.87 7.33
C ALA A 35 -6.53 -2.03 7.63
N CYS A 36 -5.62 -2.55 8.46
CA CYS A 36 -4.32 -1.90 8.71
C CYS A 36 -3.52 -1.74 7.41
N GLY A 37 -3.45 -2.78 6.57
CA GLY A 37 -2.75 -2.72 5.28
C GLY A 37 -3.37 -1.68 4.34
N ILE A 38 -4.70 -1.63 4.25
CA ILE A 38 -5.42 -0.61 3.48
C ILE A 38 -5.06 0.80 3.96
N ALA A 39 -5.12 1.04 5.29
CA ALA A 39 -4.81 2.34 5.86
C ALA A 39 -3.34 2.75 5.63
N ASP A 40 -2.41 1.81 5.75
CA ASP A 40 -0.97 2.05 5.53
C ASP A 40 -0.68 2.39 4.06
N MET A 41 -1.29 1.67 3.11
CA MET A 41 -1.17 2.00 1.68
C MET A 41 -1.71 3.41 1.37
N MET A 42 -2.89 3.75 1.91
CA MET A 42 -3.46 5.09 1.74
C MET A 42 -2.54 6.17 2.35
N ALA A 43 -2.02 5.95 3.55
CA ALA A 43 -1.08 6.87 4.20
C ALA A 43 0.18 7.10 3.35
N HIS A 44 0.80 6.03 2.84
CA HIS A 44 1.98 6.12 1.99
C HIS A 44 1.76 6.82 0.65
N ILE A 45 0.55 6.74 0.09
CA ILE A 45 0.20 7.48 -1.12
C ILE A 45 -0.06 8.95 -0.77
N MET A 46 -0.79 9.24 0.31
CA MET A 46 -1.03 10.60 0.77
C MET A 46 0.27 11.33 1.11
N GLU A 47 1.26 10.67 1.72
CA GLU A 47 2.58 11.26 1.97
C GLU A 47 3.31 11.69 0.69
N ARG A 48 3.08 11.00 -0.44
CA ARG A 48 3.65 11.35 -1.75
C ARG A 48 2.85 12.44 -2.44
N TYR A 49 1.52 12.37 -2.36
CA TYR A 49 0.61 13.33 -2.97
C TYR A 49 0.71 14.71 -2.32
N PHE A 50 0.71 14.77 -0.98
CA PHE A 50 0.87 16.01 -0.24
C PHE A 50 2.34 16.41 -0.13
N THR A 51 2.92 16.77 -1.28
CA THR A 51 4.31 17.22 -1.41
C THR A 51 4.41 18.72 -1.66
N ASN A 52 5.57 19.30 -1.32
CA ASN A 52 5.92 20.68 -1.68
C ASN A 52 6.57 20.80 -3.06
N THR A 53 6.83 19.67 -3.74
CA THR A 53 7.38 19.65 -5.10
C THR A 53 6.33 20.16 -6.07
N LYS A 54 6.67 21.17 -6.88
CA LYS A 54 5.79 21.75 -7.89
C LYS A 54 5.87 20.98 -9.20
N ASP A 55 4.85 21.14 -10.03
CA ASP A 55 4.80 20.64 -11.42
C ASP A 55 4.92 19.10 -11.53
N VAL A 56 4.26 18.36 -10.63
CA VAL A 56 4.28 16.89 -10.52
C VAL A 56 2.98 16.22 -10.99
N GLU A 57 2.29 16.79 -11.97
CA GLU A 57 0.95 16.39 -12.44
C GLU A 57 0.80 14.86 -12.68
N ILE A 58 1.82 14.21 -13.28
CA ILE A 58 1.80 12.76 -13.50
C ILE A 58 1.76 12.00 -12.17
N GLY A 59 2.57 12.42 -11.20
CA GLY A 59 2.60 11.83 -9.87
C GLY A 59 1.26 12.00 -9.15
N ASP A 60 0.66 13.19 -9.27
CA ASP A 60 -0.64 13.49 -8.67
C ASP A 60 -1.74 12.57 -9.22
N ARG A 61 -1.85 12.45 -10.54
CA ARG A 61 -2.85 11.57 -11.17
C ARG A 61 -2.64 10.10 -10.86
N LEU A 62 -1.39 9.65 -10.75
CA LEU A 62 -1.09 8.29 -10.30
C LEU A 62 -1.55 8.07 -8.86
N CYS A 63 -1.30 9.03 -7.95
CA CYS A 63 -1.73 8.93 -6.56
C CYS A 63 -3.26 8.91 -6.44
N GLU A 64 -3.95 9.83 -7.11
CA GLU A 64 -5.41 9.93 -7.11
C GLU A 64 -6.08 8.65 -7.64
N GLY A 65 -5.63 8.16 -8.80
CA GLY A 65 -6.16 6.94 -9.40
C GLY A 65 -5.95 5.72 -8.50
N THR A 66 -4.77 5.62 -7.87
CA THR A 66 -4.48 4.53 -6.94
C THR A 66 -5.35 4.60 -5.68
N LEU A 67 -5.55 5.80 -5.11
CA LEU A 67 -6.42 5.98 -3.94
C LEU A 67 -7.88 5.62 -4.25
N LEU A 68 -8.40 6.03 -5.41
CA LEU A 68 -9.76 5.67 -5.83
C LEU A 68 -9.93 4.15 -5.99
N ALA A 69 -8.94 3.48 -6.57
CA ALA A 69 -8.93 2.02 -6.68
C ALA A 69 -8.94 1.36 -5.29
N ILE A 70 -8.06 1.79 -4.38
CA ILE A 70 -7.99 1.27 -3.01
C ILE A 70 -9.34 1.47 -2.30
N ILE A 71 -9.98 2.64 -2.36
CA ILE A 71 -11.26 2.89 -1.68
C ILE A 71 -12.35 1.93 -2.17
N LYS A 72 -12.39 1.68 -3.49
CA LYS A 72 -13.34 0.75 -4.11
C LYS A 72 -13.07 -0.68 -3.64
N GLU A 73 -11.85 -1.16 -3.80
CA GLU A 73 -11.51 -2.56 -3.53
C GLU A 73 -11.43 -2.88 -2.03
N ALA A 74 -11.07 -1.89 -1.19
CA ALA A 74 -11.14 -2.00 0.27
C ALA A 74 -12.56 -2.36 0.75
N THR A 75 -13.59 -1.80 0.11
CA THR A 75 -14.97 -2.12 0.48
C THR A 75 -15.34 -3.55 0.10
N THR A 76 -14.88 -4.01 -1.06
CA THR A 76 -15.12 -5.38 -1.56
C THR A 76 -14.39 -6.40 -0.70
N VAL A 77 -13.08 -6.23 -0.49
CA VAL A 77 -12.23 -7.19 0.22
C VAL A 77 -12.61 -7.36 1.70
N MET A 78 -13.14 -6.31 2.33
CA MET A 78 -13.61 -6.39 3.72
C MET A 78 -14.93 -7.16 3.86
N LYS A 79 -15.71 -7.27 2.78
CA LYS A 79 -16.95 -8.07 2.73
C LYS A 79 -16.70 -9.49 2.21
N GLU A 80 -15.83 -9.61 1.21
CA GLU A 80 -15.50 -10.83 0.49
C GLU A 80 -13.99 -11.07 0.54
N PRO A 81 -13.46 -11.61 1.66
CA PRO A 81 -12.02 -11.68 1.91
C PRO A 81 -11.24 -12.61 0.97
N GLU A 82 -11.94 -13.51 0.26
CA GLU A 82 -11.37 -14.45 -0.72
C GLU A 82 -11.65 -14.01 -2.17
N ASN A 83 -12.16 -12.79 -2.38
CA ASN A 83 -12.36 -12.26 -3.73
C ASN A 83 -11.00 -11.95 -4.37
N TYR A 84 -10.57 -12.80 -5.31
CA TYR A 84 -9.28 -12.68 -5.98
C TYR A 84 -9.09 -11.28 -6.61
N GLY A 85 -10.11 -10.76 -7.29
CA GLY A 85 -10.05 -9.46 -7.95
C GLY A 85 -9.80 -8.32 -6.97
N ALA A 86 -10.49 -8.31 -5.83
CA ALA A 86 -10.30 -7.28 -4.81
C ALA A 86 -8.97 -7.42 -4.04
N ARG A 87 -8.39 -8.62 -3.98
CA ARG A 87 -7.06 -8.85 -3.38
C ARG A 87 -5.91 -8.53 -4.33
N ALA A 88 -6.14 -8.60 -5.64
CA ALA A 88 -5.15 -8.39 -6.68
C ALA A 88 -5.01 -6.93 -7.13
N ASN A 89 -6.11 -6.18 -7.10
CA ASN A 89 -6.16 -4.75 -7.43
C ASN A 89 -5.79 -3.89 -6.22
#